data_AF-A0A8H7N4N9-F1
#
_entry.id   AF-A0A8H7N4N9-F1
#
_cell.length_a   1.000
_cell.length_b   1.000
_cell.length_c   1.000
_cell.angle_alpha   90.00
_cell.angle_beta   90.00
_cell.angle_gamma   90.00
#
_symmetry.space_group_name_H-M   'P 1'
#
loop_
_entity.id
_entity.type
_entity.pdbx_description
1 polymer ?
#
loop_
_entity_poly.entity_id
_entity_poly.type
_entity_poly.pdbx_seq_one_letter_code
_entity_poly.pdbx_strand_id
1 'polypeptide(L)'
;MPEGQDEWRRWLRQELHIFTIPRLVVYVGKHHFVLSPEMELIRNHWPSEDFLTLIRDNWDIYSGWLEANNHCSWPQAWESSRIQLQKQIASFKVQCKGTPRSYPLDQTVLPTVLQNDGEKVAKYFRVIDIPDPGEPSWAFLERFGVIVQPSATLFLQVLETAKKMACETEWVGFYEKIQIYASQEKATVKKAFAENPLIFIPENPFRAAQWSRPDNCIWSSPSFFKRTPTLVDNYPSCRAFFQDILGVQDADLQTALDELLLTSKSDGLDYFVKLFTYLNRHTSANARALITRSTEKFKTKPVFPIDTKGERPAVHHLGSISAESIWYIADRLHLREKFRGRIPLLAFDNDQLEKMKWIYLLPSMTKRSLSNLVVCKPLPGLKSTLHERLTSLLRGRAKHIVLLVPDPAARQKLSTN
;
A
#
# COMPACT_ATOMS: atom_id res chain seq x y z
N MET A 1 3.34 21.55 -61.93
CA MET A 1 4.18 22.49 -61.15
C MET A 1 5.08 23.22 -62.13
N PRO A 2 5.30 24.54 -62.03
CA PRO A 2 6.01 25.28 -63.07
C PRO A 2 7.51 24.98 -62.98
N GLU A 3 8.08 24.49 -64.07
CA GLU A 3 9.52 24.25 -64.25
C GLU A 3 10.29 25.56 -63.99
N GLY A 4 11.25 25.52 -63.04
CA GLY A 4 12.10 26.67 -62.67
C GLY A 4 11.99 27.12 -61.21
N GLN A 5 10.96 26.70 -60.47
CA GLN A 5 10.81 27.09 -59.06
C GLN A 5 11.94 26.53 -58.16
N ASP A 6 12.41 25.31 -58.45
CA ASP A 6 13.47 24.66 -57.67
C ASP A 6 14.86 25.24 -57.95
N GLU A 7 15.13 25.68 -59.18
CA GLU A 7 16.38 26.39 -59.51
C GLU A 7 16.42 27.76 -58.85
N TRP A 8 15.31 28.49 -58.86
CA TRP A 8 15.18 29.77 -58.17
C TRP A 8 15.34 29.64 -56.65
N ARG A 9 14.71 28.63 -56.04
CA ARG A 9 14.88 28.32 -54.60
C ARG A 9 16.33 27.95 -54.26
N ARG A 10 17.01 27.23 -55.16
CA ARG A 10 18.42 26.84 -54.99
C ARG A 10 19.34 28.07 -55.06
N TRP A 11 19.09 28.97 -56.00
CA TRP A 11 19.81 30.25 -56.12
C TRP A 11 19.61 31.15 -54.89
N LEU A 12 18.36 31.33 -54.43
CA LEU A 12 18.04 32.09 -53.21
C LEU A 12 18.76 31.55 -51.96
N ARG A 13 18.89 30.22 -51.86
CA ARG A 13 19.59 29.55 -50.76
C ARG A 13 21.10 29.77 -50.82
N GLN A 14 21.69 29.72 -52.02
CA GLN A 14 23.14 29.79 -52.22
C GLN A 14 23.68 31.22 -52.16
N GLU A 15 23.00 32.16 -52.81
CA GLU A 15 23.50 33.54 -52.99
C GLU A 15 22.98 34.51 -51.94
N LEU A 16 21.73 34.34 -51.49
CA LEU A 16 21.08 35.27 -50.56
C LEU A 16 20.88 34.68 -49.15
N HIS A 17 21.26 33.43 -48.94
CA HIS A 17 21.04 32.69 -47.69
C HIS A 17 19.58 32.72 -47.21
N ILE A 18 18.62 32.84 -48.14
CA ILE A 18 17.19 32.81 -47.83
C ILE A 18 16.76 31.35 -47.83
N PHE A 19 16.48 30.83 -46.64
CA PHE A 19 15.97 29.47 -46.47
C PHE A 19 14.45 29.50 -46.42
N THR A 20 13.80 28.60 -47.17
CA THR A 20 12.34 28.40 -47.13
C THR A 20 11.86 27.83 -45.80
N ILE A 21 12.78 27.23 -45.03
CA ILE A 21 12.53 26.60 -43.74
C ILE A 21 13.63 27.11 -42.79
N PRO A 22 13.30 27.57 -41.57
CA PRO A 22 14.31 28.02 -40.62
C PRO A 22 15.39 26.96 -40.39
N ARG A 23 16.65 27.37 -40.45
CA ARG A 23 17.77 26.46 -40.18
C ARG A 23 17.70 26.01 -38.74
N LEU A 24 17.86 24.72 -38.47
CA LEU A 24 17.93 24.22 -37.10
C LEU A 24 19.28 24.50 -36.46
N VAL A 25 20.36 24.34 -37.24
CA VAL A 25 21.73 24.40 -36.72
C VAL A 25 22.64 25.27 -37.58
N VAL A 26 23.71 25.75 -36.95
CA VAL A 26 24.84 26.42 -37.59
C VAL A 26 26.12 25.70 -37.19
N TYR A 27 27.04 25.55 -38.13
CA TYR A 27 28.35 24.94 -37.88
C TYR A 27 29.27 25.88 -37.12
N VAL A 28 29.92 25.37 -36.08
CA VAL A 28 30.93 26.06 -35.29
C VAL A 28 32.22 25.25 -35.44
N GLY A 29 32.93 25.46 -36.56
CA GLY A 29 34.12 24.68 -36.92
C GLY A 29 33.83 23.38 -37.66
N LYS A 30 34.83 22.49 -37.77
CA LYS A 30 34.75 21.27 -38.61
C LYS A 30 33.91 20.14 -38.01
N HIS A 31 33.80 20.08 -36.68
CA HIS A 31 33.21 18.93 -35.98
C HIS A 31 32.17 19.30 -34.91
N HIS A 32 31.65 20.53 -34.93
CA HIS A 32 30.68 20.98 -33.93
C HIS A 32 29.61 21.84 -34.60
N PHE A 33 28.39 21.71 -34.12
CA PHE A 33 27.26 22.54 -34.54
C PHE A 33 26.44 22.93 -33.32
N VAL A 34 25.76 24.06 -33.41
CA VAL A 34 24.90 24.61 -32.35
C VAL A 34 23.55 25.00 -32.93
N LEU A 35 22.57 25.19 -32.06
CA LEU A 35 21.28 25.75 -32.43
C LEU A 35 21.46 27.08 -33.17
N SER A 36 20.73 27.27 -34.26
CA SER A 36 20.85 28.48 -35.06
C SER A 36 20.29 29.71 -34.32
N PRO A 37 20.83 30.92 -34.57
CA PRO A 37 20.25 32.16 -34.04
C PRO A 37 18.80 32.37 -34.50
N GLU A 38 18.46 31.93 -35.71
CA GLU A 38 17.09 32.00 -36.23
C GLU A 38 16.14 31.16 -35.37
N MET A 39 16.57 29.95 -34.98
CA MET A 39 15.76 29.08 -34.15
C MET A 39 15.66 29.59 -32.70
N GLU A 40 16.69 30.25 -32.18
CA GLU A 40 16.61 30.95 -30.89
C GLU A 40 15.63 32.13 -30.93
N LEU A 41 15.59 32.89 -32.04
CA LEU A 41 14.65 33.99 -32.22
C LEU A 41 13.21 33.49 -32.33
N ILE A 42 12.97 32.42 -33.10
CA ILE A 42 11.67 31.77 -33.20
C ILE A 42 11.23 31.32 -31.80
N ARG A 43 12.09 30.60 -31.07
CA ARG A 43 11.80 30.14 -29.71
C ARG A 43 11.38 31.27 -28.76
N ASN A 44 12.03 32.43 -28.85
CA ASN A 44 11.79 33.54 -27.90
C ASN A 44 10.50 34.33 -28.20
N HIS A 45 10.02 34.32 -29.44
CA HIS A 45 8.93 35.20 -29.87
C HIS A 45 7.68 34.47 -30.36
N TRP A 46 7.79 33.21 -30.76
CA TRP A 46 6.65 32.44 -31.26
C TRP A 46 5.88 31.77 -30.12
N PRO A 47 4.55 31.61 -30.27
CA PRO A 47 3.77 30.68 -29.47
C PRO A 47 4.36 29.27 -29.54
N SER A 48 4.29 28.53 -28.43
CA SER A 48 4.81 27.16 -28.38
C SER A 48 4.11 26.24 -29.37
N GLU A 49 2.83 26.47 -29.64
CA GLU A 49 2.02 25.71 -30.60
C GLU A 49 2.60 25.81 -32.03
N ASP A 50 2.86 27.04 -32.49
CA ASP A 50 3.41 27.31 -33.82
C ASP A 50 4.83 26.76 -33.97
N PHE A 51 5.64 26.89 -32.93
CA PHE A 51 6.99 26.34 -32.90
C PHE A 51 7.01 24.81 -33.02
N LEU A 52 6.15 24.13 -32.27
CA LEU A 52 6.04 22.66 -32.32
C LEU A 52 5.51 22.19 -33.67
N THR A 53 4.54 22.93 -34.24
CA THR A 53 3.99 22.69 -35.57
C THR A 53 5.04 22.86 -36.67
N LEU A 54 5.88 23.90 -36.59
CA LEU A 54 7.00 24.11 -37.50
C LEU A 54 7.97 22.91 -37.51
N ILE A 55 8.29 22.38 -36.33
CA ILE A 55 9.18 21.23 -36.20
C ILE A 55 8.52 19.97 -36.76
N ARG A 56 7.24 19.75 -36.46
CA ARG A 56 6.46 18.61 -36.95
C ARG A 56 6.41 18.59 -38.48
N ASP A 57 6.01 19.71 -39.09
CA ASP A 57 5.76 19.80 -40.53
C ASP A 57 7.06 19.69 -41.35
N ASN A 58 8.21 19.95 -40.74
CA ASN A 58 9.53 19.88 -41.37
C ASN A 58 10.42 18.79 -40.74
N TRP A 59 9.83 17.80 -40.08
CA TRP A 59 10.57 16.77 -39.35
C TRP A 59 11.52 15.95 -40.23
N ASP A 60 11.17 15.70 -41.50
CA ASP A 60 12.02 14.99 -42.47
C ASP A 60 13.39 15.65 -42.66
N ILE A 61 13.48 16.97 -42.49
CA ILE A 61 14.73 17.73 -42.63
C ILE A 61 15.45 17.84 -41.28
N TYR A 62 14.71 18.03 -40.19
CA TYR A 62 15.27 18.20 -38.85
C TYR A 62 15.75 16.89 -38.22
N SER A 63 15.10 15.77 -38.56
CA SER A 63 15.50 14.42 -38.12
C SER A 63 16.95 14.10 -38.52
N GLY A 64 17.44 14.57 -39.67
CA GLY A 64 18.83 14.37 -40.09
C GLY A 64 19.88 14.89 -39.10
N TRP A 65 19.55 15.89 -38.30
CA TRP A 65 20.43 16.47 -37.27
C TRP A 65 20.20 15.86 -35.89
N LEU A 66 19.02 15.28 -35.67
CA LEU A 66 18.54 14.82 -34.36
C LEU A 66 18.52 13.30 -34.24
N GLU A 67 18.54 12.55 -35.34
CA GLU A 67 18.46 11.08 -35.41
C GLU A 67 19.77 10.47 -35.91
N ALA A 68 20.23 9.43 -35.24
CA ALA A 68 21.44 8.73 -35.61
C ALA A 68 21.06 7.78 -36.75
N ASN A 69 20.95 8.32 -37.97
CA ASN A 69 20.60 7.48 -39.11
C ASN A 69 21.72 6.47 -39.36
N ASN A 70 21.40 5.18 -39.23
CA ASN A 70 22.27 4.05 -39.64
C ASN A 70 22.70 4.12 -41.12
N HIS A 71 22.08 4.99 -41.92
CA HIS A 71 22.33 5.16 -43.34
C HIS A 71 23.28 6.31 -43.69
N CYS A 72 23.71 7.12 -42.72
CA CYS A 72 24.67 8.20 -42.97
C CYS A 72 25.89 8.03 -42.08
N SER A 73 27.03 7.75 -42.71
CA SER A 73 28.37 7.73 -42.10
C SER A 73 28.78 9.13 -41.65
N TRP A 74 28.14 9.65 -40.60
CA TRP A 74 28.55 10.90 -39.96
C TRP A 74 29.74 10.68 -39.03
N PRO A 75 30.61 11.70 -38.84
CA PRO A 75 31.70 11.60 -37.89
C PRO A 75 31.17 11.42 -36.46
N GLN A 76 31.70 10.43 -35.73
CA GLN A 76 31.44 10.23 -34.30
C GLN A 76 31.65 11.51 -33.46
N ALA A 77 32.45 12.45 -33.97
CA ALA A 77 32.70 13.75 -33.39
C ALA A 77 31.45 14.66 -33.23
N TRP A 78 30.36 14.40 -33.96
CA TRP A 78 29.14 15.21 -33.87
C TRP A 78 28.16 14.77 -32.77
N GLU A 79 28.39 13.62 -32.15
CA GLU A 79 27.47 13.04 -31.15
C GLU A 79 27.25 13.97 -29.95
N SER A 80 28.32 14.61 -29.45
CA SER A 80 28.22 15.59 -28.37
C SER A 80 27.34 16.79 -28.74
N SER A 81 27.43 17.27 -29.98
CA SER A 81 26.61 18.39 -30.49
C SER A 81 25.14 18.01 -30.60
N ARG A 82 24.85 16.76 -31.00
CA ARG A 82 23.49 16.21 -31.09
C ARG A 82 22.83 16.10 -29.72
N ILE A 83 23.51 15.50 -28.75
CA ILE A 83 23.02 15.38 -27.37
C ILE A 83 22.76 16.77 -26.77
N GLN A 84 23.67 17.72 -27.02
CA GLN A 84 23.50 19.10 -26.57
C GLN A 84 22.29 19.77 -27.22
N LEU A 85 22.10 19.62 -28.53
CA LEU A 85 20.95 20.16 -29.25
C LEU A 85 19.63 19.56 -28.76
N GLN A 86 19.56 18.24 -28.60
CA GLN A 86 18.38 17.56 -28.06
C GLN A 86 18.05 18.09 -26.65
N LYS A 87 19.05 18.21 -25.79
CA LYS A 87 18.88 18.76 -24.43
C LYS A 87 18.45 20.23 -24.45
N GLN A 88 18.94 21.02 -25.41
CA GLN A 88 18.49 22.40 -25.60
C GLN A 88 17.01 22.44 -25.98
N ILE A 89 16.58 21.70 -27.00
CA ILE A 89 15.17 21.67 -27.42
C ILE A 89 14.27 21.12 -26.31
N ALA A 90 14.71 20.08 -25.61
CA ALA A 90 14.02 19.50 -24.45
C ALA A 90 13.82 20.51 -23.29
N SER A 91 14.72 21.48 -23.15
CA SER A 91 14.63 22.53 -22.11
C SER A 91 13.68 23.68 -22.48
N PHE A 92 13.11 23.69 -23.69
CA PHE A 92 12.26 24.78 -24.16
C PHE A 92 10.95 24.82 -23.39
N LYS A 93 10.53 26.05 -23.05
CA LYS A 93 9.30 26.26 -22.30
C LYS A 93 8.11 26.25 -23.25
N VAL A 94 7.20 25.31 -23.04
CA VAL A 94 5.97 25.16 -23.82
C VAL A 94 4.75 25.42 -22.96
N GLN A 95 3.68 25.92 -23.59
CA GLN A 95 2.40 26.09 -22.92
C GLN A 95 1.73 24.75 -22.68
N CYS A 96 1.08 24.65 -21.52
CA CYS A 96 0.37 23.44 -21.10
C CYS A 96 -1.12 23.75 -20.92
N LYS A 97 -1.99 22.83 -21.37
CA LYS A 97 -3.44 22.95 -21.25
C LYS A 97 -3.85 23.14 -19.78
N GLY A 98 -4.77 24.08 -19.55
CA GLY A 98 -5.31 24.37 -18.22
C GLY A 98 -4.41 25.18 -17.30
N THR A 99 -3.24 25.64 -17.76
CA THR A 99 -2.37 26.53 -16.97
C THR A 99 -1.82 27.69 -17.82
N PRO A 100 -1.71 28.91 -17.27
CA PRO A 100 -1.06 30.02 -17.95
C PRO A 100 0.48 29.97 -17.86
N ARG A 101 1.05 28.92 -17.24
CA ARG A 101 2.48 28.77 -17.00
C ARG A 101 3.10 27.88 -18.07
N SER A 102 4.28 28.27 -18.52
CA SER A 102 5.07 27.47 -19.46
C SER A 102 6.07 26.58 -18.71
N TYR A 103 6.19 25.34 -19.16
CA TYR A 103 7.05 24.31 -18.55
C TYR A 103 8.04 23.74 -19.58
N PRO A 104 9.21 23.25 -19.13
CA PRO A 104 10.15 22.55 -20.00
C PRO A 104 9.47 21.38 -20.75
N LEU A 105 9.80 21.21 -22.02
CA LEU A 105 9.24 20.19 -22.91
C LEU A 105 9.46 18.78 -22.35
N ASP A 106 10.63 18.49 -21.79
CA ASP A 106 10.98 17.22 -21.14
C ASP A 106 10.15 16.86 -19.90
N GLN A 107 9.33 17.78 -19.42
CA GLN A 107 8.43 17.58 -18.27
C GLN A 107 6.96 17.58 -18.68
N THR A 108 6.66 17.41 -19.97
CA THR A 108 5.30 17.41 -20.50
C THR A 108 4.83 16.04 -20.98
N VAL A 109 3.52 15.89 -21.09
CA VAL A 109 2.85 14.67 -21.59
C VAL A 109 1.95 15.01 -22.75
N LEU A 110 1.89 14.11 -23.73
CA LEU A 110 1.03 14.25 -24.89
C LEU A 110 -0.44 13.99 -24.51
N PRO A 111 -1.42 14.75 -25.04
CA PRO A 111 -2.82 14.61 -24.62
C PRO A 111 -3.40 13.20 -24.85
N THR A 112 -2.96 12.48 -25.89
CA THR A 112 -3.42 11.13 -26.23
C THR A 112 -3.06 10.08 -25.18
N VAL A 113 -1.99 10.31 -24.41
CA VAL A 113 -1.54 9.39 -23.36
C VAL A 113 -2.57 9.31 -22.22
N LEU A 114 -3.28 10.40 -21.98
CA LEU A 114 -4.22 10.51 -20.87
C LEU A 114 -5.63 10.01 -21.21
N GLN A 115 -5.93 9.78 -22.49
CA GLN A 115 -7.22 9.27 -22.99
C GLN A 115 -8.44 9.95 -22.33
N ASN A 116 -9.51 9.18 -22.04
CA ASN A 116 -10.80 9.62 -21.51
C ASN A 116 -10.76 10.28 -20.11
N ASP A 117 -9.62 10.23 -19.41
CA ASP A 117 -9.51 10.81 -18.07
C ASP A 117 -9.01 12.27 -18.09
N GLY A 118 -8.72 12.79 -19.30
CA GLY A 118 -7.95 14.01 -19.57
C GLY A 118 -8.21 15.19 -18.63
N GLU A 119 -9.47 15.56 -18.37
CA GLU A 119 -9.79 16.71 -17.50
C GLU A 119 -9.46 16.46 -16.02
N LYS A 120 -9.72 15.24 -15.52
CA LYS A 120 -9.44 14.89 -14.11
C LYS A 120 -7.96 14.70 -13.85
N VAL A 121 -7.20 14.24 -14.87
CA VAL A 121 -5.75 14.00 -14.74
C VAL A 121 -4.89 15.18 -15.17
N ALA A 122 -5.41 16.10 -15.97
CA ALA A 122 -4.70 17.32 -16.38
C ALA A 122 -4.27 18.17 -15.18
N LYS A 123 -4.92 18.06 -14.02
CA LYS A 123 -4.46 18.74 -12.79
C LYS A 123 -3.16 18.16 -12.22
N TYR A 124 -2.83 16.91 -12.53
CA TYR A 124 -1.61 16.24 -12.06
C TYR A 124 -0.49 16.22 -13.11
N PHE A 125 -0.85 16.43 -14.37
CA PHE A 125 0.08 16.39 -15.48
C PHE A 125 0.23 17.74 -16.16
N ARG A 126 1.40 17.95 -16.76
CA ARG A 126 1.65 19.10 -17.63
C ARG A 126 1.35 18.69 -19.06
N VAL A 127 0.06 18.73 -19.41
CA VAL A 127 -0.41 18.32 -20.73
C VAL A 127 -0.02 19.38 -21.74
N ILE A 128 0.76 19.02 -22.74
CA ILE A 128 1.21 19.98 -23.76
C ILE A 128 0.03 20.50 -24.59
N ASP A 129 0.07 21.80 -24.92
CA ASP A 129 -0.92 22.42 -25.81
C ASP A 129 -0.43 22.36 -27.27
N ILE A 130 -1.11 21.53 -28.07
CA ILE A 130 -0.78 21.24 -29.47
C ILE A 130 -2.07 21.13 -30.31
N PRO A 131 -2.01 21.50 -31.60
CA PRO A 131 -3.12 21.32 -32.52
C PRO A 131 -3.24 19.84 -32.89
N ASP A 132 -4.48 19.38 -33.10
CA ASP A 132 -4.78 18.03 -33.56
C ASP A 132 -4.00 16.92 -32.82
N PRO A 133 -4.21 16.76 -31.50
CA PRO A 133 -3.37 15.89 -30.67
C PRO A 133 -3.42 14.41 -31.07
N GLY A 134 -4.43 13.98 -31.83
CA GLY A 134 -4.56 12.60 -32.32
C GLY A 134 -3.62 12.25 -33.48
N GLU A 135 -2.86 13.22 -34.00
CA GLU A 135 -1.99 13.00 -35.14
C GLU A 135 -0.71 12.21 -34.75
N PRO A 136 -0.38 11.10 -35.44
CA PRO A 136 0.77 10.27 -35.11
C PRO A 136 2.12 10.96 -35.38
N SER A 137 2.12 12.02 -36.17
CA SER A 137 3.30 12.84 -36.46
C SER A 137 3.88 13.48 -35.20
N TRP A 138 3.15 13.56 -34.09
CA TRP A 138 3.69 14.05 -32.82
C TRP A 138 4.58 13.06 -32.05
N ALA A 139 4.71 11.81 -32.51
CA ALA A 139 5.53 10.78 -31.85
C ALA A 139 7.01 11.17 -31.70
N PHE A 140 7.54 12.05 -32.57
CA PHE A 140 8.94 12.48 -32.46
C PHE A 140 9.26 13.23 -31.16
N LEU A 141 8.24 13.79 -30.49
CA LEU A 141 8.42 14.53 -29.24
C LEU A 141 9.01 13.66 -28.12
N GLU A 142 8.89 12.34 -28.22
CA GLU A 142 9.56 11.38 -27.34
C GLU A 142 11.06 11.62 -27.24
N ARG A 143 11.69 12.03 -28.35
CA ARG A 143 13.13 12.33 -28.41
C ARG A 143 13.56 13.48 -27.51
N PHE A 144 12.63 14.38 -27.21
CA PHE A 144 12.86 15.52 -26.33
C PHE A 144 12.42 15.26 -24.90
N GLY A 145 12.07 14.01 -24.56
CA GLY A 145 11.62 13.62 -23.23
C GLY A 145 10.13 13.84 -22.99
N VAL A 146 9.35 14.23 -24.00
CA VAL A 146 7.88 14.28 -23.88
C VAL A 146 7.35 12.87 -23.73
N ILE A 147 6.45 12.66 -22.78
CA ILE A 147 5.83 11.36 -22.58
C ILE A 147 4.74 11.19 -23.64
N VAL A 148 5.01 10.36 -24.66
CA VAL A 148 4.11 10.08 -25.80
C VAL A 148 3.35 8.76 -25.67
N GLN A 149 3.77 7.89 -24.75
CA GLN A 149 3.12 6.61 -24.47
C GLN A 149 2.84 6.47 -22.98
N PRO A 150 1.74 5.79 -22.60
CA PRO A 150 1.45 5.52 -21.20
C PRO A 150 2.46 4.52 -20.61
N SER A 151 2.98 4.84 -19.42
CA SER A 151 3.97 4.02 -18.71
C SER A 151 3.61 3.93 -17.22
N ALA A 152 4.16 2.94 -16.51
CA ALA A 152 3.94 2.84 -15.06
C ALA A 152 4.59 4.03 -14.33
N THR A 153 5.77 4.46 -14.79
CA THR A 153 6.50 5.63 -14.28
C THR A 153 5.70 6.93 -14.34
N LEU A 154 4.93 7.16 -15.40
CA LEU A 154 4.03 8.31 -15.53
C LEU A 154 3.00 8.33 -14.39
N PHE A 155 2.34 7.20 -14.12
CA PHE A 155 1.32 7.13 -13.06
C PHE A 155 1.92 7.15 -11.65
N LEU A 156 3.16 6.70 -11.47
CA LEU A 156 3.89 6.88 -10.20
C LEU A 156 4.10 8.37 -9.86
N GLN A 157 4.50 9.18 -10.85
CA GLN A 157 4.68 10.62 -10.66
C GLN A 157 3.38 11.32 -10.24
N VAL A 158 2.23 10.82 -10.71
CA VAL A 158 0.92 11.31 -10.25
C VAL A 158 0.72 11.02 -8.79
N LEU A 159 0.93 9.77 -8.35
CA LEU A 159 0.76 9.40 -6.94
C LEU A 159 1.68 10.22 -6.03
N GLU A 160 2.92 10.46 -6.45
CA GLU A 160 3.88 11.31 -5.73
C GLU A 160 3.42 12.77 -5.63
N THR A 161 2.90 13.33 -6.73
CA THR A 161 2.41 14.71 -6.79
C THR A 161 1.13 14.87 -5.96
N ALA A 162 0.21 13.93 -6.10
CA ALA A 162 -1.04 13.87 -5.37
C ALA A 162 -0.83 13.84 -3.85
N LYS A 163 0.12 13.02 -3.40
CA LYS A 163 0.51 12.96 -2.00
C LYS A 163 1.01 14.31 -1.46
N LYS A 164 1.76 15.08 -2.26
CA LYS A 164 2.23 16.43 -1.88
C LYS A 164 1.08 17.44 -1.82
N MET A 165 0.10 17.30 -2.71
CA MET A 165 -1.04 18.22 -2.83
C MET A 165 -2.21 17.88 -1.89
N ALA A 166 -2.13 16.78 -1.13
CA ALA A 166 -3.22 16.28 -0.27
C ALA A 166 -4.58 16.22 -0.99
N CYS A 167 -4.58 15.88 -2.28
CA CYS A 167 -5.77 15.89 -3.10
C CYS A 167 -6.59 14.62 -2.83
N GLU A 168 -7.85 14.75 -2.43
CA GLU A 168 -8.79 13.62 -2.36
C GLU A 168 -9.33 13.34 -3.76
N THR A 169 -8.99 12.19 -4.32
CA THR A 169 -9.52 11.71 -5.60
C THR A 169 -9.58 10.19 -5.56
N GLU A 170 -10.42 9.59 -6.39
CA GLU A 170 -10.50 8.14 -6.56
C GLU A 170 -9.20 7.61 -7.20
N TRP A 171 -8.42 6.82 -6.46
CA TRP A 171 -7.11 6.32 -6.89
C TRP A 171 -7.16 4.99 -7.65
N VAL A 172 -8.33 4.33 -7.67
CA VAL A 172 -8.52 2.99 -8.24
C VAL A 172 -8.02 2.93 -9.68
N GLY A 173 -8.49 3.84 -10.54
CA GLY A 173 -8.09 3.88 -11.96
C GLY A 173 -6.60 4.09 -12.19
N PHE A 174 -5.89 4.76 -11.27
CA PHE A 174 -4.43 4.91 -11.38
C PHE A 174 -3.69 3.62 -11.04
N TYR A 175 -4.11 2.93 -9.98
CA TYR A 175 -3.53 1.62 -9.66
C TYR A 175 -3.83 0.57 -10.74
N GLU A 176 -5.00 0.63 -11.37
CA GLU A 176 -5.33 -0.22 -12.53
C GLU A 176 -4.41 0.06 -13.73
N LYS A 177 -4.15 1.33 -14.04
CA LYS A 177 -3.20 1.69 -15.09
C LYS A 177 -1.78 1.25 -14.75
N ILE A 178 -1.33 1.46 -13.51
CA ILE A 178 -0.04 0.94 -13.05
C ILE A 178 -0.01 -0.58 -13.21
N GLN A 179 -1.07 -1.31 -12.84
CA GLN A 179 -1.16 -2.76 -13.01
C GLN A 179 -0.94 -3.19 -14.46
N ILE A 180 -1.53 -2.48 -15.43
CA ILE A 180 -1.41 -2.78 -16.86
C ILE A 180 0.06 -2.61 -17.32
N TYR A 181 0.71 -1.50 -16.96
CA TYR A 181 2.04 -1.16 -17.46
C TYR A 181 3.20 -1.69 -16.60
N ALA A 182 2.95 -2.09 -15.35
CA ALA A 182 4.00 -2.51 -14.41
C ALA A 182 4.68 -3.84 -14.79
N SER A 183 4.13 -4.60 -15.74
CA SER A 183 4.78 -5.81 -16.26
C SER A 183 6.13 -5.51 -16.91
N GLN A 184 6.26 -4.37 -17.59
CA GLN A 184 7.49 -3.94 -18.27
C GLN A 184 8.47 -3.23 -17.32
N GLU A 185 7.95 -2.57 -16.27
CA GLU A 185 8.72 -1.69 -15.36
C GLU A 185 8.76 -2.20 -13.91
N LYS A 186 8.63 -3.52 -13.71
CA LYS A 186 8.43 -4.15 -12.38
C LYS A 186 9.45 -3.71 -11.33
N ALA A 187 10.73 -3.62 -11.69
CA ALA A 187 11.80 -3.24 -10.77
C ALA A 187 11.68 -1.78 -10.31
N THR A 188 11.42 -0.87 -11.24
CA THR A 188 11.23 0.57 -10.95
C THR A 188 10.01 0.79 -10.07
N VAL A 189 8.89 0.13 -10.39
CA VAL A 189 7.65 0.22 -9.62
C VAL A 189 7.85 -0.32 -8.20
N LYS A 190 8.45 -1.50 -8.05
CA LYS A 190 8.76 -2.04 -6.72
C LYS A 190 9.62 -1.09 -5.89
N LYS A 191 10.67 -0.53 -6.50
CA LYS A 191 11.59 0.40 -5.82
C LYS A 191 10.84 1.66 -5.34
N ALA A 192 10.02 2.25 -6.19
CA ALA A 192 9.27 3.46 -5.85
C ALA A 192 8.33 3.25 -4.65
N PHE A 193 7.60 2.12 -4.61
CA PHE A 193 6.69 1.79 -3.50
C PHE A 193 7.42 1.36 -2.21
N ALA A 194 8.65 0.85 -2.32
CA ALA A 194 9.48 0.55 -1.15
C ALA A 194 10.04 1.84 -0.51
N GLU A 195 10.51 2.78 -1.32
CA GLU A 195 11.11 4.04 -0.84
C GLU A 195 10.03 5.00 -0.34
N ASN A 196 8.91 5.13 -1.07
CA ASN A 196 7.85 6.09 -0.81
C ASN A 196 6.52 5.42 -0.42
N PRO A 197 5.79 5.94 0.59
CA PRO A 197 4.41 5.50 0.84
C PRO A 197 3.50 6.05 -0.27
N LEU A 198 3.15 5.19 -1.22
CA LEU A 198 2.37 5.49 -2.43
C LEU A 198 1.03 4.72 -2.49
N ILE A 199 0.65 4.02 -1.42
CA ILE A 199 -0.66 3.35 -1.31
C ILE A 199 -1.60 4.26 -0.52
N PHE A 200 -2.65 4.78 -1.14
CA PHE A 200 -3.65 5.57 -0.43
C PHE A 200 -4.62 4.65 0.33
N ILE A 201 -4.78 4.88 1.63
CA ILE A 201 -5.75 4.19 2.48
C ILE A 201 -6.85 5.19 2.82
N PRO A 202 -8.10 4.98 2.35
CA PRO A 202 -9.23 5.83 2.68
C PRO A 202 -9.52 5.87 4.19
N GLU A 203 -10.19 6.94 4.62
CA GLU A 203 -10.66 7.08 5.99
C GLU A 203 -11.71 6.01 6.33
N ASN A 204 -11.65 5.50 7.56
CA ASN A 204 -12.68 4.65 8.14
C ASN A 204 -12.96 5.11 9.59
N PRO A 205 -14.04 4.62 10.24
CA PRO A 205 -14.43 5.05 11.59
C PRO A 205 -13.35 4.85 12.68
N PHE A 206 -12.30 4.08 12.40
CA PHE A 206 -11.23 3.73 13.33
C PHE A 206 -9.85 4.29 12.92
N ARG A 207 -9.73 4.92 11.74
CA ARG A 207 -8.47 5.35 11.12
C ARG A 207 -8.71 6.48 10.11
N ALA A 208 -7.96 7.57 10.25
CA ALA A 208 -7.94 8.66 9.27
C ALA A 208 -7.32 8.25 7.93
N ALA A 209 -7.70 8.92 6.84
CA ALA A 209 -7.08 8.72 5.53
C ALA A 209 -5.57 8.96 5.58
N GLN A 210 -4.79 8.08 4.96
CA GLN A 210 -3.32 8.18 4.99
C GLN A 210 -2.66 7.47 3.81
N TRP A 211 -1.45 7.92 3.47
CA TRP A 211 -0.57 7.23 2.53
C TRP A 211 0.30 6.21 3.28
N SER A 212 0.32 4.98 2.78
CA SER A 212 0.99 3.83 3.41
C SER A 212 2.00 3.17 2.47
N ARG A 213 2.91 2.40 3.06
CA ARG A 213 3.84 1.51 2.36
C ARG A 213 3.22 0.12 2.18
N PRO A 214 3.68 -0.66 1.19
CA PRO A 214 3.26 -2.06 1.02
C PRO A 214 3.40 -2.88 2.31
N ASP A 215 4.51 -2.70 3.05
CA ASP A 215 4.81 -3.45 4.30
C ASP A 215 3.79 -3.23 5.43
N ASN A 216 3.02 -2.15 5.36
CA ASN A 216 2.03 -1.76 6.36
C ASN A 216 0.59 -2.10 5.93
N CYS A 217 0.42 -2.79 4.79
CA CYS A 217 -0.87 -3.12 4.21
C CYS A 217 -1.02 -4.64 4.10
N ILE A 218 -2.26 -5.10 4.08
CA ILE A 218 -2.60 -6.50 3.80
C ILE A 218 -3.59 -6.56 2.65
N TRP A 219 -3.53 -7.64 1.86
CA TRP A 219 -4.43 -7.80 0.72
C TRP A 219 -5.84 -8.14 1.20
N SER A 220 -6.00 -9.31 1.84
CA SER A 220 -7.26 -9.76 2.43
C SER A 220 -7.14 -9.94 3.93
N SER A 221 -8.22 -9.61 4.65
CA SER A 221 -8.33 -9.79 6.09
C SER A 221 -9.74 -10.21 6.49
N PRO A 222 -9.92 -10.79 7.69
CA PRO A 222 -11.25 -11.01 8.22
C PRO A 222 -12.00 -9.68 8.38
N SER A 223 -13.27 -9.64 8.00
CA SER A 223 -14.10 -8.43 7.99
C SER A 223 -14.23 -7.69 9.32
N PHE A 224 -13.86 -8.32 10.43
CA PHE A 224 -13.86 -7.68 11.74
C PHE A 224 -12.58 -6.90 12.04
N PHE A 225 -11.49 -7.03 11.27
CA PHE A 225 -10.30 -6.19 11.43
C PHE A 225 -10.66 -4.74 11.16
N LYS A 226 -10.33 -3.85 12.10
CA LYS A 226 -10.78 -2.45 12.07
C LYS A 226 -9.68 -1.51 11.67
N ARG A 227 -8.49 -1.74 12.24
CA ARG A 227 -7.39 -0.81 12.16
C ARG A 227 -6.43 -1.25 11.07
N THR A 228 -6.06 -2.52 10.92
CA THR A 228 -5.10 -2.93 9.88
C THR A 228 -5.62 -2.59 8.46
N PRO A 229 -4.85 -1.85 7.63
CA PRO A 229 -5.28 -1.46 6.28
C PRO A 229 -5.44 -2.64 5.33
N THR A 230 -6.68 -2.89 4.89
CA THR A 230 -7.03 -3.98 3.96
C THR A 230 -7.28 -3.41 2.56
N LEU A 231 -6.55 -3.93 1.56
CA LEU A 231 -6.57 -3.37 0.21
C LEU A 231 -7.70 -3.91 -0.66
N VAL A 232 -8.14 -5.16 -0.46
CA VAL A 232 -9.19 -5.76 -1.30
C VAL A 232 -10.52 -5.00 -1.23
N ASP A 233 -10.81 -4.37 -0.10
CA ASP A 233 -12.05 -3.60 0.09
C ASP A 233 -12.09 -2.32 -0.74
N ASN A 234 -10.92 -1.72 -1.00
CA ASN A 234 -10.78 -0.43 -1.68
C ASN A 234 -10.32 -0.58 -3.14
N TYR A 235 -9.56 -1.64 -3.43
CA TYR A 235 -8.89 -1.87 -4.72
C TYR A 235 -9.04 -3.32 -5.21
N PRO A 236 -10.27 -3.86 -5.32
CA PRO A 236 -10.49 -5.28 -5.65
C PRO A 236 -9.94 -5.67 -7.03
N SER A 237 -9.94 -4.75 -8.00
CA SER A 237 -9.42 -4.95 -9.36
C SER A 237 -7.89 -4.99 -9.47
N CYS A 238 -7.19 -4.51 -8.42
CA CYS A 238 -5.73 -4.34 -8.42
C CYS A 238 -4.98 -5.51 -7.76
N ARG A 239 -5.60 -6.71 -7.72
CA ARG A 239 -5.02 -7.89 -7.06
C ARG A 239 -3.64 -8.27 -7.58
N ALA A 240 -3.49 -8.37 -8.90
CA ALA A 240 -2.23 -8.78 -9.53
C ALA A 240 -1.11 -7.78 -9.23
N PHE A 241 -1.46 -6.50 -9.15
CA PHE A 241 -0.52 -5.45 -8.78
C PHE A 241 -0.08 -5.56 -7.31
N PHE A 242 -1.02 -5.60 -6.37
CA PHE A 242 -0.65 -5.61 -4.95
C PHE A 242 -0.01 -6.94 -4.51
N GLN A 243 -0.51 -8.09 -4.96
CA GLN A 243 0.04 -9.39 -4.57
C GLN A 243 1.26 -9.78 -5.41
N ASP A 244 1.16 -9.81 -6.74
CA ASP A 244 2.21 -10.41 -7.60
C ASP A 244 3.38 -9.45 -7.88
N ILE A 245 3.09 -8.14 -7.87
CA ILE A 245 4.10 -7.11 -8.06
C ILE A 245 4.60 -6.60 -6.71
N LEU A 246 3.76 -6.09 -5.82
CA LEU A 246 4.24 -5.50 -4.56
C LEU A 246 4.48 -6.52 -3.43
N GLY A 247 4.01 -7.76 -3.58
CA GLY A 247 4.24 -8.81 -2.58
C GLY A 247 3.38 -8.67 -1.33
N VAL A 248 2.30 -7.89 -1.39
CA VAL A 248 1.38 -7.69 -0.25
C VAL A 248 0.68 -9.01 0.06
N GLN A 249 0.83 -9.47 1.30
CA GLN A 249 0.30 -10.75 1.76
C GLN A 249 -1.09 -10.61 2.39
N ASP A 250 -1.78 -11.74 2.54
CA ASP A 250 -3.01 -11.85 3.32
C ASP A 250 -2.72 -11.82 4.83
N ALA A 251 -3.75 -11.56 5.63
CA ALA A 251 -3.65 -11.50 7.09
C ALA A 251 -3.09 -12.80 7.69
N ASP A 252 -1.95 -12.69 8.34
CA ASP A 252 -1.30 -13.79 9.05
C ASP A 252 -1.46 -13.67 10.58
N LEU A 253 -0.80 -14.58 11.33
CA LEU A 253 -0.82 -14.55 12.78
C LEU A 253 -0.18 -13.27 13.35
N GLN A 254 0.90 -12.77 12.73
CA GLN A 254 1.58 -11.55 13.16
C GLN A 254 0.66 -10.33 13.00
N THR A 255 -0.04 -10.24 11.87
CA THR A 255 -1.03 -9.21 11.56
C THR A 255 -2.14 -9.18 12.61
N ALA A 256 -2.64 -10.35 13.03
CA ALA A 256 -3.65 -10.42 14.08
C ALA A 256 -3.13 -9.98 15.47
N LEU A 257 -1.86 -10.28 15.78
CA LEU A 257 -1.22 -9.79 17.01
C LEU A 257 -1.02 -8.28 16.99
N ASP A 258 -0.65 -7.72 15.84
CA ASP A 258 -0.51 -6.27 15.67
C ASP A 258 -1.87 -5.56 15.70
N GLU A 259 -2.93 -6.14 15.11
CA GLU A 259 -4.31 -5.67 15.26
C GLU A 259 -4.77 -5.69 16.72
N LEU A 260 -4.40 -6.74 17.47
CA LEU A 260 -4.67 -6.83 18.91
C LEU A 260 -3.95 -5.73 19.68
N LEU A 261 -2.73 -5.40 19.29
CA LEU A 261 -2.01 -4.27 19.87
C LEU A 261 -2.64 -2.94 19.48
N LEU A 262 -3.42 -2.81 18.41
CA LEU A 262 -4.09 -1.55 18.05
C LEU A 262 -5.44 -1.35 18.77
N THR A 263 -5.89 -2.32 19.57
CA THR A 263 -7.17 -2.24 20.30
C THR A 263 -7.20 -1.13 21.35
N SER A 264 -8.41 -0.64 21.64
CA SER A 264 -8.70 0.40 22.61
C SER A 264 -9.79 -0.04 23.59
N LYS A 265 -9.87 0.62 24.76
CA LYS A 265 -10.96 0.42 25.74
C LYS A 265 -12.36 0.74 25.21
N SER A 266 -12.45 1.46 24.09
CA SER A 266 -13.71 1.78 23.42
C SER A 266 -14.22 0.66 22.51
N ASP A 267 -13.40 -0.37 22.24
CA ASP A 267 -13.82 -1.51 21.44
C ASP A 267 -14.76 -2.42 22.22
N GLY A 268 -15.82 -2.95 21.60
CA GLY A 268 -16.74 -3.87 22.26
C GLY A 268 -16.13 -5.26 22.54
N LEU A 269 -16.61 -5.94 23.59
CA LEU A 269 -16.13 -7.28 23.97
C LEU A 269 -16.26 -8.32 22.84
N ASP A 270 -17.32 -8.24 22.03
CA ASP A 270 -17.52 -9.13 20.86
C ASP A 270 -16.34 -9.08 19.88
N TYR A 271 -15.75 -7.89 19.70
CA TYR A 271 -14.59 -7.71 18.84
C TYR A 271 -13.36 -8.43 19.40
N PHE A 272 -13.11 -8.32 20.72
CA PHE A 272 -12.04 -9.08 21.37
C PHE A 272 -12.27 -10.59 21.26
N VAL A 273 -13.52 -11.06 21.43
CA VAL A 273 -13.84 -12.49 21.29
C VAL A 273 -13.50 -13.00 19.88
N LYS A 274 -13.89 -12.25 18.83
CA LYS A 274 -13.55 -12.59 17.43
C LYS A 274 -12.05 -12.63 17.20
N LEU A 275 -11.33 -11.61 17.66
CA LEU A 275 -9.88 -11.48 17.46
C LEU A 275 -9.08 -12.57 18.20
N PHE A 276 -9.42 -12.84 19.46
CA PHE A 276 -8.78 -13.91 20.23
C PHE A 276 -9.09 -15.30 19.69
N THR A 277 -10.31 -15.52 19.18
CA THR A 277 -10.68 -16.79 18.52
C THR A 277 -9.89 -16.96 17.21
N TYR A 278 -9.73 -15.89 16.43
CA TYR A 278 -8.90 -15.91 15.22
C TYR A 278 -7.44 -16.25 15.54
N LEU A 279 -6.85 -15.59 16.54
CA LEU A 279 -5.51 -15.91 17.02
C LEU A 279 -5.38 -17.40 17.37
N ASN A 280 -6.36 -17.98 18.07
CA ASN A 280 -6.34 -19.40 18.41
C ASN A 280 -6.34 -20.30 17.16
N ARG A 281 -7.16 -20.00 16.15
CA ARG A 281 -7.25 -20.79 14.91
C ARG A 281 -5.96 -20.76 14.10
N HIS A 282 -5.26 -19.64 14.10
CA HIS A 282 -4.00 -19.45 13.37
C HIS A 282 -2.75 -19.75 14.20
N THR A 283 -2.91 -20.15 15.47
CA THR A 283 -1.80 -20.58 16.32
C THR A 283 -1.45 -22.04 16.03
N SER A 284 -0.33 -22.28 15.35
CA SER A 284 0.25 -23.61 15.16
C SER A 284 1.30 -23.94 16.24
N ALA A 285 1.80 -25.17 16.28
CA ALA A 285 2.86 -25.57 17.23
C ALA A 285 4.14 -24.70 17.11
N ASN A 286 4.41 -24.18 15.91
CA ASN A 286 5.56 -23.31 15.61
C ASN A 286 5.33 -21.83 15.97
N ALA A 287 4.09 -21.44 16.33
CA ALA A 287 3.73 -20.06 16.67
C ALA A 287 4.26 -19.59 18.04
N ARG A 288 4.79 -20.50 18.87
CA ARG A 288 5.24 -20.18 20.24
C ARG A 288 6.36 -19.13 20.25
N ALA A 289 7.31 -19.20 19.32
CA ALA A 289 8.38 -18.22 19.22
C ALA A 289 7.84 -16.81 18.91
N LEU A 290 6.87 -16.71 17.98
CA LEU A 290 6.23 -15.45 17.60
C LEU A 290 5.46 -14.82 18.77
N ILE A 291 4.64 -15.64 19.45
CA ILE A 291 3.85 -15.22 20.62
C ILE A 291 4.78 -14.78 21.77
N THR A 292 5.90 -15.48 21.96
CA THR A 292 6.91 -15.12 22.96
C THR A 292 7.53 -13.75 22.63
N ARG A 293 7.86 -13.47 21.37
CA ARG A 293 8.35 -12.15 20.95
C ARG A 293 7.35 -11.03 21.19
N SER A 294 6.06 -11.28 20.95
CA SER A 294 4.98 -10.31 21.20
C SER A 294 4.64 -10.14 22.69
N THR A 295 5.10 -11.04 23.56
CA THR A 295 4.88 -10.98 25.01
C THR A 295 5.42 -9.67 25.60
N GLU A 296 6.59 -9.19 25.17
CA GLU A 296 7.14 -7.91 25.66
C GLU A 296 6.22 -6.73 25.31
N LYS A 297 5.62 -6.74 24.12
CA LYS A 297 4.63 -5.71 23.72
C LYS A 297 3.36 -5.78 24.57
N PHE A 298 2.93 -6.97 24.98
CA PHE A 298 1.77 -7.15 25.87
C PHE A 298 2.04 -6.78 27.34
N LYS A 299 3.31 -6.71 27.76
CA LYS A 299 3.67 -6.16 29.08
C LYS A 299 3.53 -4.64 29.10
N THR A 300 3.92 -3.97 28.03
CA THR A 300 3.87 -2.51 27.94
C THR A 300 2.50 -1.98 27.55
N LYS A 301 1.78 -2.70 26.67
CA LYS A 301 0.45 -2.31 26.19
C LYS A 301 -0.64 -3.22 26.75
N PRO A 302 -1.67 -2.67 27.44
CA PRO A 302 -2.79 -3.46 27.92
C PRO A 302 -3.70 -3.87 26.76
N VAL A 303 -3.98 -5.17 26.62
CA VAL A 303 -4.78 -5.75 25.52
C VAL A 303 -5.82 -6.77 25.99
N PHE A 304 -5.81 -7.15 27.26
CA PHE A 304 -6.73 -8.17 27.80
C PHE A 304 -7.95 -7.48 28.40
N PRO A 305 -9.18 -7.79 27.95
CA PRO A 305 -10.38 -7.16 28.49
C PRO A 305 -10.71 -7.73 29.88
N ILE A 306 -10.81 -6.88 30.89
CA ILE A 306 -11.05 -7.26 32.28
C ILE A 306 -12.37 -6.66 32.77
N ASP A 307 -13.16 -7.48 33.46
CA ASP A 307 -14.35 -7.12 34.23
C ASP A 307 -13.97 -6.94 35.71
N THR A 308 -14.05 -5.70 36.21
CA THR A 308 -13.74 -5.35 37.61
C THR A 308 -14.97 -5.22 38.49
N LYS A 309 -16.13 -4.86 37.93
CA LYS A 309 -17.23 -4.32 38.74
C LYS A 309 -18.50 -5.14 38.71
N GLY A 310 -18.63 -6.15 37.84
CA GLY A 310 -19.90 -6.88 37.71
C GLY A 310 -21.10 -5.98 37.36
N GLU A 311 -20.84 -4.72 37.01
CA GLU A 311 -21.82 -3.70 36.63
C GLU A 311 -22.38 -4.02 35.24
N ARG A 312 -23.65 -3.65 35.02
CA ARG A 312 -24.31 -3.69 33.71
C ARG A 312 -24.63 -2.25 33.29
N PRO A 313 -24.23 -1.79 32.09
CA PRO A 313 -23.46 -2.52 31.07
C PRO A 313 -22.01 -2.77 31.51
N ALA A 314 -21.46 -3.91 31.11
CA ALA A 314 -20.12 -4.34 31.48
C ALA A 314 -19.07 -3.44 30.81
N VAL A 315 -18.64 -2.40 31.53
CA VAL A 315 -17.50 -1.58 31.13
C VAL A 315 -16.24 -2.41 31.41
N HIS A 316 -15.62 -2.92 30.36
CA HIS A 316 -14.32 -3.58 30.49
C HIS A 316 -13.20 -2.54 30.41
N HIS A 317 -12.13 -2.81 31.14
CA HIS A 317 -10.87 -2.09 31.03
C HIS A 317 -9.82 -3.04 30.47
N LEU A 318 -8.75 -2.50 29.88
CA LEU A 318 -7.69 -3.32 29.32
C LEU A 318 -6.59 -3.51 30.37
N GLY A 319 -6.16 -4.75 30.57
CA GLY A 319 -5.01 -5.11 31.38
C GLY A 319 -3.84 -5.60 30.57
N SER A 320 -2.67 -5.50 31.18
CA SER A 320 -1.39 -5.97 30.67
C SER A 320 -1.00 -7.28 31.36
N ILE A 321 -0.10 -8.06 30.76
CA ILE A 321 0.46 -9.26 31.42
C ILE A 321 1.54 -8.94 32.45
N SER A 322 1.95 -7.67 32.59
CA SER A 322 2.92 -7.21 33.59
C SER A 322 2.57 -7.66 35.00
N ALA A 323 3.59 -7.93 35.82
CA ALA A 323 3.42 -8.33 37.23
C ALA A 323 2.67 -7.29 38.06
N GLU A 324 2.77 -6.01 37.68
CA GLU A 324 2.09 -4.88 38.32
C GLU A 324 0.58 -4.85 38.02
N SER A 325 0.14 -5.50 36.93
CA SER A 325 -1.27 -5.55 36.54
C SER A 325 -1.96 -6.72 37.23
N ILE A 326 -2.84 -6.42 38.19
CA ILE A 326 -3.53 -7.41 39.03
C ILE A 326 -4.88 -7.78 38.42
N TRP A 327 -4.96 -8.98 37.84
CA TRP A 327 -6.19 -9.59 37.31
C TRP A 327 -6.00 -11.09 37.11
N TYR A 328 -7.13 -11.81 37.09
CA TYR A 328 -7.16 -13.27 37.14
C TYR A 328 -8.03 -13.89 36.04
N ILE A 329 -7.78 -15.17 35.74
CA ILE A 329 -8.54 -15.95 34.78
C ILE A 329 -9.43 -16.91 35.55
N ALA A 330 -10.75 -16.73 35.45
CA ALA A 330 -11.72 -17.66 36.02
C ALA A 330 -11.93 -18.85 35.07
N ASP A 331 -10.99 -19.78 35.08
CA ASP A 331 -10.94 -20.95 34.20
C ASP A 331 -12.01 -22.02 34.51
N ARG A 332 -12.67 -21.94 35.67
CA ARG A 332 -13.79 -22.82 36.07
C ARG A 332 -15.04 -22.02 36.42
N LEU A 333 -16.20 -22.49 35.98
CA LEU A 333 -17.49 -21.79 36.14
C LEU A 333 -17.79 -21.42 37.60
N HIS A 334 -17.64 -22.39 38.52
CA HIS A 334 -17.88 -22.16 39.95
C HIS A 334 -16.90 -21.15 40.59
N LEU A 335 -15.69 -21.00 40.04
CA LEU A 335 -14.75 -19.96 40.51
C LEU A 335 -15.16 -18.60 39.97
N ARG A 336 -15.62 -18.53 38.72
CA ARG A 336 -16.17 -17.30 38.15
C ARG A 336 -17.32 -16.78 39.00
N GLU A 337 -18.30 -17.61 39.32
CA GLU A 337 -19.46 -17.23 40.13
C GLU A 337 -19.08 -16.72 41.53
N LYS A 338 -18.11 -17.37 42.19
CA LYS A 338 -17.68 -16.99 43.54
C LYS A 338 -16.88 -15.69 43.60
N PHE A 339 -16.10 -15.40 42.56
CA PHE A 339 -15.15 -14.31 42.56
C PHE A 339 -15.57 -13.10 41.70
N ARG A 340 -16.60 -13.24 40.87
CA ARG A 340 -17.15 -12.14 40.08
C ARG A 340 -17.60 -10.99 40.98
N GLY A 341 -17.20 -9.77 40.63
CA GLY A 341 -17.49 -8.55 41.39
C GLY A 341 -16.66 -8.40 42.68
N ARG A 342 -15.78 -9.36 43.01
CA ARG A 342 -14.87 -9.29 44.16
C ARG A 342 -13.42 -9.04 43.75
N ILE A 343 -13.02 -9.58 42.60
CA ILE A 343 -11.69 -9.41 42.03
C ILE A 343 -11.78 -9.11 40.53
N PRO A 344 -10.74 -8.46 39.94
CA PRO A 344 -10.66 -8.25 38.50
C PRO A 344 -10.51 -9.58 37.75
N LEU A 345 -11.47 -9.90 36.88
CA LEU A 345 -11.49 -11.13 36.09
C LEU A 345 -11.36 -10.83 34.60
N LEU A 346 -10.68 -11.69 33.85
CA LEU A 346 -10.73 -11.69 32.39
C LEU A 346 -12.20 -11.81 31.94
N ALA A 347 -12.64 -10.87 31.09
CA ALA A 347 -14.05 -10.65 30.78
C ALA A 347 -14.71 -11.82 30.05
N PHE A 348 -13.93 -12.69 29.40
CA PHE A 348 -14.41 -13.86 28.66
C PHE A 348 -15.08 -14.89 29.58
N ASP A 349 -16.19 -15.48 29.12
CA ASP A 349 -16.81 -16.63 29.79
C ASP A 349 -16.04 -17.94 29.55
N ASN A 350 -16.47 -19.02 30.21
CA ASN A 350 -15.78 -20.31 30.15
C ASN A 350 -15.80 -20.93 28.74
N ASP A 351 -16.90 -20.78 28.00
CA ASP A 351 -17.05 -21.33 26.64
C ASP A 351 -16.17 -20.57 25.63
N GLN A 352 -15.99 -19.25 25.84
CA GLN A 352 -15.09 -18.40 25.10
C GLN A 352 -13.63 -18.72 25.41
N LEU A 353 -13.27 -18.90 26.70
CA LEU A 353 -11.91 -19.25 27.11
C LEU A 353 -11.46 -20.60 26.53
N GLU A 354 -12.37 -21.56 26.38
CA GLU A 354 -12.07 -22.84 25.73
C GLU A 354 -11.62 -22.66 24.27
N LYS A 355 -12.14 -21.64 23.57
CA LYS A 355 -11.78 -21.29 22.19
C LYS A 355 -10.52 -20.43 22.08
N MET A 356 -9.89 -20.08 23.21
CA MET A 356 -8.76 -19.13 23.28
C MET A 356 -7.54 -19.74 24.00
N LYS A 357 -7.23 -21.01 23.72
CA LYS A 357 -6.13 -21.76 24.37
C LYS A 357 -4.76 -21.13 24.14
N TRP A 358 -4.58 -20.36 23.05
CA TRP A 358 -3.33 -19.63 22.77
C TRP A 358 -2.92 -18.70 23.91
N ILE A 359 -3.86 -18.17 24.70
CA ILE A 359 -3.57 -17.28 25.84
C ILE A 359 -2.64 -17.99 26.83
N TYR A 360 -2.77 -19.30 27.03
CA TYR A 360 -1.93 -20.08 27.93
C TYR A 360 -0.52 -20.35 27.39
N LEU A 361 -0.24 -20.02 26.13
CA LEU A 361 1.11 -20.03 25.57
C LEU A 361 1.94 -18.83 26.03
N LEU A 362 1.27 -17.76 26.49
CA LEU A 362 1.96 -16.59 27.03
C LEU A 362 2.56 -16.91 28.40
N PRO A 363 3.79 -16.45 28.68
CA PRO A 363 4.40 -16.56 30.00
C PRO A 363 3.50 -15.99 31.10
N SER A 364 3.49 -16.64 32.26
CA SER A 364 2.76 -16.21 33.47
C SER A 364 1.23 -16.24 33.40
N MET A 365 0.61 -16.57 32.26
CA MET A 365 -0.86 -16.67 32.16
C MET A 365 -1.44 -17.85 32.96
N THR A 366 -0.71 -18.97 33.01
CA THR A 366 -1.10 -20.12 33.86
C THR A 366 -1.09 -19.76 35.35
N LYS A 367 -0.18 -18.89 35.79
CA LYS A 367 -0.10 -18.40 37.17
C LYS A 367 -1.27 -17.48 37.55
N ARG A 368 -1.98 -16.91 36.57
CA ARG A 368 -3.17 -16.07 36.78
C ARG A 368 -4.47 -16.87 36.85
N SER A 369 -4.44 -18.17 36.56
CA SER A 369 -5.63 -19.03 36.58
C SER A 369 -6.09 -19.29 38.02
N LEU A 370 -7.36 -19.06 38.32
CA LEU A 370 -7.90 -19.22 39.66
C LEU A 370 -7.82 -20.67 40.15
N SER A 371 -7.91 -21.66 39.27
CA SER A 371 -7.69 -23.07 39.65
C SER A 371 -6.31 -23.36 40.26
N ASN A 372 -5.30 -22.55 39.93
CA ASN A 372 -3.94 -22.69 40.47
C ASN A 372 -3.71 -21.85 41.73
N LEU A 373 -4.49 -20.78 41.93
CA LEU A 373 -4.32 -19.82 43.03
C LEU A 373 -5.26 -20.06 44.21
N VAL A 374 -6.47 -20.55 43.95
CA VAL A 374 -7.50 -20.70 44.98
C VAL A 374 -7.24 -21.96 45.79
N VAL A 375 -6.96 -21.77 47.09
CA VAL A 375 -6.86 -22.86 48.07
C VAL A 375 -8.17 -22.97 48.83
N CYS A 376 -8.90 -24.06 48.63
CA CYS A 376 -10.05 -24.39 49.47
C CYS A 376 -9.54 -25.01 50.78
N LYS A 377 -9.53 -24.23 51.87
CA LYS A 377 -9.32 -24.77 53.21
C LYS A 377 -10.66 -25.15 53.82
N PRO A 378 -10.83 -26.38 54.35
CA PRO A 378 -12.02 -26.72 55.12
C PRO A 378 -12.06 -25.85 56.39
N LEU A 379 -13.26 -25.43 56.81
CA LEU A 379 -13.46 -24.67 58.04
C LEU A 379 -12.87 -25.46 59.23
N PRO A 380 -11.93 -24.89 60.00
CA PRO A 380 -11.39 -25.56 61.17
C PRO A 380 -12.51 -25.80 62.18
N GLY A 381 -12.70 -27.06 62.58
CA GLY A 381 -13.75 -27.49 63.52
C GLY A 381 -14.85 -28.37 62.91
N LEU A 382 -15.01 -28.42 61.58
CA LEU A 382 -15.85 -29.45 60.96
C LEU A 382 -15.01 -30.71 60.69
N LYS A 383 -15.30 -31.80 61.41
CA LYS A 383 -14.89 -33.14 60.98
C LYS A 383 -15.56 -33.40 59.63
N SER A 384 -14.79 -33.29 58.54
CA SER A 384 -15.20 -33.77 57.22
C SER A 384 -15.41 -35.28 57.30
N THR A 385 -16.61 -35.71 57.67
CA THR A 385 -17.00 -37.11 57.61
C THR A 385 -17.30 -37.43 56.15
N LEU A 386 -16.57 -38.40 55.60
CA LEU A 386 -16.86 -38.92 54.27
C LEU A 386 -18.27 -39.50 54.31
N HIS A 387 -19.17 -38.98 53.48
CA HIS A 387 -20.53 -39.52 53.41
C HIS A 387 -20.49 -40.85 52.64
N GLU A 388 -20.12 -41.94 53.30
CA GLU A 388 -19.96 -43.31 52.80
C GLU A 388 -20.97 -43.70 51.72
N ARG A 389 -22.26 -43.47 51.96
CA ARG A 389 -23.34 -43.79 51.02
C ARG A 389 -23.28 -42.96 49.72
N LEU A 390 -23.00 -41.67 49.82
CA LEU A 390 -22.92 -40.77 48.67
C LEU A 390 -21.63 -41.05 47.89
N THR A 391 -20.52 -41.29 48.59
CA THR A 391 -19.24 -41.66 47.97
C THR A 391 -19.34 -42.98 47.24
N SER A 392 -19.96 -44.00 47.84
CA SER A 392 -20.19 -45.30 47.19
C SER A 392 -21.12 -45.19 45.99
N LEU A 393 -22.17 -44.36 46.08
CA LEU A 393 -23.07 -44.10 44.97
C LEU A 393 -22.37 -43.37 43.81
N LEU A 394 -21.58 -42.34 44.10
CA LEU A 394 -20.81 -41.61 43.09
C LEU A 394 -19.72 -42.49 42.47
N ARG A 395 -19.01 -43.31 43.25
CA ARG A 395 -18.03 -44.30 42.74
C ARG A 395 -18.70 -45.36 41.85
N GLY A 396 -19.82 -45.92 42.28
CA GLY A 396 -20.58 -46.89 41.49
C GLY A 396 -21.14 -46.30 40.18
N ARG A 397 -21.43 -44.99 40.18
CA ARG A 397 -21.91 -44.26 38.99
C ARG A 397 -20.79 -43.62 38.17
N ALA A 398 -19.55 -43.59 38.66
CA ALA A 398 -18.42 -42.90 38.02
C ALA A 398 -18.24 -43.33 36.56
N LYS A 399 -18.33 -44.64 36.28
CA LYS A 399 -18.26 -45.19 34.92
C LYS A 399 -19.31 -44.62 33.95
N HIS A 400 -20.49 -44.25 34.45
CA HIS A 400 -21.55 -43.63 33.66
C HIS A 400 -21.38 -42.11 33.57
N ILE A 401 -20.88 -41.47 34.64
CA ILE A 401 -20.58 -40.03 34.66
C ILE A 401 -19.48 -39.68 33.66
N VAL A 402 -18.46 -40.55 33.52
CA VAL A 402 -17.39 -40.36 32.52
C VAL A 402 -17.94 -40.33 31.09
N LEU A 403 -18.98 -41.11 30.78
CA LEU A 403 -19.62 -41.11 29.45
C LEU A 403 -20.33 -39.79 29.12
N LEU A 404 -20.69 -39.00 30.13
CA LEU A 404 -21.33 -37.69 29.95
C LEU A 404 -20.33 -36.57 29.62
N VAL A 405 -19.02 -36.81 29.76
CA VAL A 405 -17.99 -35.82 29.41
C VAL A 405 -17.93 -35.68 27.88
N PRO A 406 -18.10 -34.49 27.27
CA PRO A 406 -18.20 -34.36 25.81
C PRO A 406 -16.92 -34.73 25.04
N ASP A 407 -15.75 -34.61 25.67
CA ASP A 407 -14.44 -34.81 25.03
C ASP A 407 -13.98 -36.29 25.09
N PRO A 408 -13.85 -36.99 23.95
CA PRO A 408 -13.41 -38.39 23.91
C PRO A 408 -11.97 -38.61 24.43
N ALA A 409 -11.07 -37.62 24.32
CA ALA A 409 -9.71 -37.73 24.85
C ALA A 409 -9.70 -37.64 26.39
N ALA A 410 -10.62 -36.86 26.97
CA ALA A 410 -10.81 -36.80 28.42
C ALA A 410 -11.45 -38.09 28.98
N ARG A 411 -12.37 -38.73 28.23
CA ARG A 411 -12.96 -40.04 28.60
C ARG A 411 -11.91 -41.13 28.72
N GLN A 412 -10.93 -41.16 27.81
CA GLN A 412 -9.90 -42.20 27.79
C GLN A 412 -8.98 -42.09 29.01
N LYS A 413 -8.53 -40.88 29.38
CA LYS A 413 -7.71 -40.63 30.58
C LYS A 413 -8.43 -40.92 31.90
N LEU A 414 -9.75 -40.75 31.95
CA LEU A 414 -10.57 -41.01 33.13
C LEU A 414 -10.98 -42.49 33.26
N SER A 415 -10.81 -43.29 32.20
CA SER A 415 -11.10 -44.74 32.21
C SER A 415 -9.91 -45.60 32.66
N THR A 416 -8.70 -45.04 32.66
CA THR A 416 -7.44 -45.72 32.98
C THR A 416 -6.96 -45.54 34.43
N ASN A 417 -7.73 -44.84 35.26
CA ASN A 417 -7.57 -44.77 36.72
C ASN A 417 -8.86 -45.27 37.37
#